data_AF-A0A3B8XCM3-F1
#
_entry.id   AF-A0A3B8XCM3-F1
#
_cell.length_a   1.000
_cell.length_b   1.000
_cell.length_c   1.000
_cell.angle_alpha   90.00
_cell.angle_beta   90.00
_cell.angle_gamma   90.00
#
_symmetry.space_group_name_H-M   'P 1'
#
loop_
_entity.id
_entity.type
_entity.pdbx_description
1 polymer ?
#
loop_
_entity_poly.entity_id
_entity_poly.type
_entity_poly.pdbx_seq_one_letter_code
_entity_poly.pdbx_strand_id
1 'polypeptide(L)'
;MSALTELRVIDAGRVPVARSQSLWHGIASAMRPNDRPVLSFCRPWGAYVCIGLHRRLSELDLVACAEMGLPVFRRQIGGGPV
;
A
#
# COMPACT_ATOMS: atom_id res chain seq x y z
N MET A 1 31.92 -4.28 -15.24
CA MET A 1 31.24 -3.01 -14.91
C MET A 1 29.76 -3.31 -14.77
N SER A 2 29.20 -3.21 -13.56
CA SER A 2 27.74 -3.35 -13.38
C SER A 2 27.06 -2.18 -14.10
N ALA A 3 26.09 -2.45 -14.98
CA ALA A 3 25.29 -1.39 -15.56
C ALA A 3 24.57 -0.65 -14.41
N LEU A 4 24.63 0.68 -14.40
CA LEU A 4 23.84 1.47 -13.46
C LEU A 4 22.37 1.19 -13.75
N THR A 5 21.69 0.51 -12.83
CA THR A 5 20.25 0.26 -12.94
C THR A 5 19.51 1.58 -12.80
N GLU A 6 18.94 2.07 -13.89
CA GLU A 6 18.13 3.28 -13.89
C GLU A 6 16.83 3.06 -13.10
N LEU A 7 16.58 3.88 -12.07
CA LEU A 7 15.40 3.81 -11.22
C LEU A 7 14.24 4.59 -11.85
N ARG A 8 13.07 3.96 -11.97
CA ARG A 8 11.83 4.64 -12.35
C ARG A 8 11.14 5.19 -11.11
N VAL A 9 10.94 6.50 -11.05
CA VAL A 9 10.21 7.14 -9.95
C VAL A 9 8.79 7.48 -10.39
N ILE A 10 7.79 7.02 -9.64
CA ILE A 10 6.38 7.34 -9.85
C ILE A 10 5.89 8.13 -8.63
N ASP A 11 5.58 9.41 -8.81
CA ASP A 11 4.87 10.20 -7.81
C ASP A 11 3.39 10.27 -8.19
N ALA A 12 2.54 9.57 -7.43
CA ALA A 12 1.10 9.56 -7.63
C ALA A 12 0.39 10.72 -6.91
N GLY A 13 1.13 11.56 -6.16
CA GLY A 13 0.58 12.67 -5.40
C GLY A 13 -0.46 12.23 -4.38
N ARG A 14 -1.54 13.00 -4.24
CA ARG A 14 -2.68 12.64 -3.38
C ARG A 14 -3.63 11.70 -4.11
N VAL A 15 -3.90 10.52 -3.55
CA VAL A 15 -4.78 9.48 -4.12
C VAL A 15 -5.88 9.01 -3.15
N PRO A 16 -7.06 8.59 -3.66
CA PRO A 16 -8.09 7.98 -2.81
C PRO A 16 -7.50 6.88 -1.93
N VAL A 17 -8.02 6.72 -0.72
CA VAL A 17 -7.46 5.80 0.29
C VAL A 17 -7.30 4.38 -0.25
N ALA A 18 -8.32 3.84 -0.94
CA ALA A 18 -8.21 2.51 -1.54
C ALA A 18 -7.04 2.40 -2.56
N ARG A 19 -6.77 3.49 -3.30
CA ARG A 19 -5.68 3.54 -4.28
C ARG A 19 -4.30 3.61 -3.62
N SER A 20 -4.15 4.22 -2.43
CA SER A 20 -2.86 4.23 -1.73
C SER A 20 -2.41 2.81 -1.36
N GLN A 21 -3.37 1.91 -1.09
CA GLN A 21 -3.11 0.50 -0.80
C GLN A 21 -3.00 -0.37 -2.05
N SER A 22 -3.70 -0.03 -3.15
CA SER A 22 -3.65 -0.85 -4.38
C SER A 22 -2.53 -0.47 -5.35
N LEU A 23 -2.00 0.76 -5.29
CA LEU A 23 -1.01 1.26 -6.27
C LEU A 23 0.22 0.37 -6.37
N TRP A 24 0.87 0.10 -5.25
CA TRP A 24 2.11 -0.68 -5.21
C TRP A 24 1.87 -2.16 -5.54
N HIS A 25 0.70 -2.70 -5.19
CA HIS A 25 0.27 -4.03 -5.64
C HIS A 25 0.10 -4.10 -7.16
N GLY A 26 -0.53 -3.10 -7.76
CA GLY A 26 -0.72 -3.02 -9.21
C GLY A 26 0.58 -2.80 -9.98
N ILE A 27 1.52 -2.03 -9.43
CA ILE A 27 2.87 -1.92 -9.99
C ILE A 27 3.55 -3.28 -9.92
N ALA A 28 3.58 -3.92 -8.75
CA ALA A 28 4.25 -5.19 -8.54
C ALA A 28 3.69 -6.32 -9.44
N SER A 29 2.37 -6.37 -9.64
CA SER A 29 1.75 -7.37 -10.51
C SER A 29 2.06 -7.19 -12.00
N ALA A 30 2.46 -5.98 -12.41
CA ALA A 30 2.85 -5.66 -13.78
C ALA A 30 4.35 -5.84 -14.06
N MET A 31 5.19 -5.98 -13.02
CA MET A 31 6.64 -6.10 -13.15
C MET A 31 7.07 -7.43 -13.79
N ARG A 32 8.12 -7.38 -14.62
CA ARG A 32 8.82 -8.54 -15.21
C ARG A 32 10.26 -8.66 -14.68
N PRO A 33 10.92 -9.84 -14.79
CA PRO A 33 12.25 -10.08 -14.22
C PRO A 33 13.36 -9.08 -14.60
N ASN A 34 13.25 -8.43 -15.75
CA ASN A 34 14.25 -7.48 -16.26
C ASN A 34 13.75 -6.03 -16.31
N ASP A 35 12.58 -5.75 -15.73
CA ASP A 35 12.09 -4.38 -15.67
C ASP A 35 12.96 -3.54 -14.73
N ARG A 36 13.18 -2.28 -15.12
CA ARG A 36 13.81 -1.28 -14.25
C ARG A 36 13.03 -1.18 -12.93
N PRO A 37 13.70 -1.14 -11.77
CA PRO A 37 13.05 -1.03 -10.47
C PRO A 37 12.19 0.23 -10.40
N VAL A 38 11.13 0.17 -9.60
CA VAL A 38 10.19 1.27 -9.43
C VAL A 38 10.17 1.70 -7.96
N LEU A 39 10.38 3.00 -7.74
CA LEU A 39 10.07 3.67 -6.48
C LEU A 39 8.75 4.43 -6.67
N SER A 40 7.77 4.16 -5.81
CA SER A 40 6.48 4.85 -5.87
C SER A 40 6.22 5.67 -4.60
N PHE A 41 5.76 6.90 -4.78
CA PHE A 41 5.27 7.78 -3.73
C PHE A 41 3.76 7.98 -3.90
N CYS A 42 3.03 7.96 -2.79
CA CYS A 42 1.64 8.37 -2.77
C CYS A 42 1.27 8.91 -1.39
N ARG A 43 0.24 9.75 -1.35
CA ARG A 43 -0.35 10.30 -0.13
C ARG A 43 -1.85 9.99 -0.14
N PRO A 44 -2.42 9.33 0.87
CA PRO A 44 -3.85 9.10 0.93
C PRO A 44 -4.61 10.44 1.13
N TRP A 45 -5.83 10.56 0.61
CA TRP A 45 -6.71 11.73 0.86
C TRP A 45 -7.27 11.78 2.28
N GLY A 46 -7.20 10.68 3.03
CA GLY A 46 -7.74 10.59 4.38
C GLY A 46 -7.05 9.52 5.20
N ALA A 47 -7.36 9.50 6.50
CA ALA A 47 -6.91 8.47 7.41
C ALA A 47 -7.61 7.12 7.13
N TYR A 48 -6.96 6.03 7.50
CA TYR A 48 -7.45 4.66 7.36
C TYR A 48 -6.65 3.73 8.24
N VAL A 49 -7.15 2.50 8.42
CA VAL A 49 -6.44 1.43 9.10
C VAL A 49 -6.12 0.33 8.09
N CYS A 50 -4.90 -0.21 8.13
CA CYS A 50 -4.47 -1.31 7.28
C CYS A 50 -3.94 -2.48 8.09
N ILE A 51 -4.56 -3.64 7.91
CA ILE A 51 -4.15 -4.89 8.55
C ILE A 51 -3.35 -5.77 7.58
N GLY A 52 -2.30 -6.42 8.11
CA GLY A 52 -1.49 -7.35 7.34
C GLY A 52 -2.24 -8.64 6.98
N LEU A 53 -1.80 -9.29 5.89
CA LEU A 53 -2.44 -10.46 5.29
C LEU A 53 -2.77 -11.57 6.30
N HIS A 54 -1.84 -11.86 7.21
CA HIS A 54 -1.93 -12.98 8.16
C HIS A 54 -2.44 -12.59 9.54
N ARG A 55 -2.85 -11.33 9.75
CA ARG A 55 -3.32 -10.84 11.05
C ARG A 55 -4.84 -11.04 11.19
N ARG A 56 -5.31 -11.24 12.43
CA ARG A 56 -6.74 -11.46 12.72
C ARG A 56 -7.46 -10.11 12.83
N LEU A 57 -8.67 -10.01 12.28
CA LEU A 57 -9.48 -8.79 12.40
C LEU A 57 -9.76 -8.40 13.86
N SER A 58 -9.80 -9.39 14.76
CA SER A 58 -9.97 -9.18 16.21
C SER A 58 -8.83 -8.42 16.88
N GLU A 59 -7.72 -8.15 16.18
CA GLU A 59 -6.65 -7.29 16.69
C GLU A 59 -6.97 -5.79 16.55
N LEU A 60 -8.07 -5.46 15.86
CA LEU A 60 -8.56 -4.10 15.68
C LEU A 60 -9.84 -3.89 16.46
N ASP A 61 -10.02 -2.69 16.99
CA ASP A 61 -11.33 -2.22 17.42
C ASP A 61 -12.12 -1.71 16.20
N LEU A 62 -12.89 -2.62 15.60
CA LEU A 62 -13.68 -2.31 14.40
C LEU A 62 -14.85 -1.36 14.70
N VAL A 63 -15.35 -1.35 15.95
CA VAL A 63 -16.43 -0.44 16.35
C VAL A 63 -15.88 0.99 16.41
N ALA A 64 -14.76 1.20 17.10
CA ALA A 64 -14.10 2.50 17.15
C ALA A 64 -13.67 2.99 15.76
N CYS A 65 -13.17 2.10 14.89
CA CYS A 65 -12.85 2.45 13.51
C CYS A 65 -14.10 2.95 12.76
N ALA A 66 -15.24 2.26 12.90
CA ALA A 66 -16.48 2.65 12.25
C ALA A 66 -17.00 3.99 12.79
N GLU A 67 -16.98 4.20 14.11
CA GLU A 67 -17.39 5.45 14.76
C GLU A 67 -16.53 6.64 14.33
N MET A 68 -15.24 6.44 14.12
CA MET A 68 -14.31 7.46 13.60
C MET A 68 -14.36 7.62 12.07
N GLY A 69 -15.16 6.81 11.36
CA GLY A 69 -15.22 6.82 9.90
C GLY A 69 -13.94 6.35 9.22
N LEU A 70 -13.12 5.54 9.90
CA LEU A 70 -11.86 5.01 9.37
C LEU A 70 -12.13 3.72 8.56
N PRO A 71 -11.92 3.74 7.23
CA PRO A 71 -12.01 2.51 6.46
C PRO A 71 -10.87 1.56 6.85
N VAL A 72 -11.20 0.26 6.93
CA VAL A 72 -10.24 -0.81 7.27
C VAL A 72 -9.94 -1.63 6.02
N PHE A 73 -8.68 -1.73 5.64
CA PHE A 73 -8.23 -2.53 4.50
C PHE A 73 -7.31 -3.67 4.93
N ARG A 74 -7.33 -4.78 4.20
CA ARG A 74 -6.34 -5.86 4.32
C ARG A 74 -5.39 -5.79 3.13
N ARG A 75 -4.10 -5.56 3.39
CA ARG A 75 -3.06 -5.61 2.35
C ARG A 75 -2.57 -7.04 2.12
N GLN A 76 -2.11 -7.36 0.92
CA GLN A 76 -1.65 -8.72 0.57
C GLN A 76 -0.18 -8.98 0.95
N ILE A 77 0.34 -8.29 1.97
CA ILE A 77 1.66 -8.53 2.55
C ILE A 77 1.57 -8.62 4.07
N GLY A 78 2.61 -9.16 4.70
CA GLY A 78 2.70 -9.29 6.16
C GLY A 78 2.85 -7.96 6.91
N GLY A 79 3.29 -8.08 8.16
CA GLY A 79 3.43 -6.95 9.09
C GLY A 79 2.20 -6.72 9.97
N GLY A 80 2.37 -5.89 11.01
CA GLY A 80 1.31 -5.55 11.96
C GLY A 80 0.31 -4.53 11.41
N PRO A 81 -0.75 -4.22 12.16
CA PRO A 81 -1.64 -3.09 11.87
C PRO A 81 -0.89 -1.77 11.78
N VAL A 82 -1.34 -0.89 10.87
CA VAL A 82 -0.88 0.50 10.69
C VAL A 82 -2.08 1.41 10.48
#